data_AF-A0AAD9ESS8-F1
#
_entry.id   AF-A0AAD9ESS8-F1
#
_cell.length_a   1.000
_cell.length_b   1.000
_cell.length_c   1.000
_cell.angle_alpha   90.00
_cell.angle_beta   90.00
_cell.angle_gamma   90.00
#
_symmetry.space_group_name_H-M   'P 1'
#
loop_
_entity.id
_entity.type
_entity.pdbx_description
1 polymer ?
#
loop_
_entity_poly.entity_id
_entity_poly.type
_entity_poly.pdbx_seq_one_letter_code
_entity_poly.pdbx_strand_id
1 'polypeptide(L)'
;MGFHFGGSRQQATIHTSVLYTVHGIKSYATLSDSLRHDERAVWAHLEPILRELRETFPQITSLHILSDGPVTQYRNKNNFYLLSTVPFLSGFTNVTWNYSEKSHGKGAPDGIGGAIKREADLYVHRGGELQTPQDLYEMLNKRLGSSITYYWVSRESIESCDELIPGSLQAVKGTFKIHQVVSSQPAKITHREVSCFCKRLEMSPCPCYKPVTVDLRNTVHHTENQPRSLPEPPREQESVLDLCGKFVIVPYDELPYVGQVLKVVGEELQVSCMRQSGDKNLFMWPQTPDVIFYFRKDIHAAISDPEPATSRFSKLTCQDWVKFRNTWV
;
A
#
# COMPACT_ATOMS: atom_id res chain seq x y z
N MET A 1 13.72 5.70 34.53
CA MET A 1 13.21 6.92 33.88
C MET A 1 11.73 6.64 33.57
N GLY A 2 10.85 7.16 34.42
CA GLY A 2 9.46 6.72 34.52
C GLY A 2 8.62 7.20 33.34
N PHE A 3 7.91 6.27 32.71
CA PHE A 3 6.93 6.54 31.68
C PHE A 3 5.64 7.06 32.36
N HIS A 4 5.35 8.34 32.24
CA HIS A 4 4.05 8.92 32.58
C HIS A 4 3.34 9.29 31.28
N PHE A 5 2.52 8.39 30.72
CA PHE A 5 1.78 8.67 29.49
C PHE A 5 0.30 8.34 29.64
N GLY A 6 -0.53 9.40 29.71
CA GLY A 6 -1.98 9.34 29.71
C GLY A 6 -2.56 8.97 28.33
N GLY A 7 -3.72 8.30 28.34
CA GLY A 7 -4.35 7.62 27.20
C GLY A 7 -5.05 8.50 26.14
N SER A 8 -4.53 9.70 25.85
CA SER A 8 -5.12 10.61 24.85
C SER A 8 -4.04 11.20 23.93
N ARG A 9 -3.39 10.36 23.13
CA ARG A 9 -2.42 10.84 22.13
C ARG A 9 -3.02 10.81 20.75
N GLN A 10 -3.22 12.00 20.18
CA GLN A 10 -3.52 12.15 18.77
C GLN A 10 -2.24 11.89 17.96
N GLN A 11 -2.35 11.07 16.91
CA GLN A 11 -1.24 10.79 16.00
C GLN A 11 -1.39 11.65 14.74
N ALA A 12 -0.27 12.12 14.21
CA ALA A 12 -0.24 12.87 12.96
C ALA A 12 0.21 11.95 11.82
N THR A 13 -0.51 12.00 10.70
CA THR A 13 -0.06 11.42 9.44
C THR A 13 0.75 12.44 8.67
N ILE A 14 1.93 12.03 8.20
CA ILE A 14 2.83 12.87 7.40
C ILE A 14 3.15 12.11 6.12
N HIS A 15 2.72 12.64 4.99
CA HIS A 15 3.14 12.17 3.68
C HIS A 15 4.20 13.11 3.11
N THR A 16 5.33 12.55 2.69
CA THR A 16 6.49 13.33 2.23
C THR A 16 6.73 13.07 0.75
N SER A 17 7.16 14.10 0.02
CA SER A 17 7.38 14.00 -1.41
C SER A 17 8.47 14.95 -1.86
N VAL A 18 9.21 14.56 -2.90
CA VAL A 18 10.17 15.42 -3.58
C VAL A 18 9.75 15.54 -5.03
N LEU A 19 9.51 16.77 -5.48
CA LEU A 19 9.13 17.08 -6.84
C LEU A 19 10.37 17.53 -7.63
N TYR A 20 10.61 16.88 -8.76
CA TYR A 20 11.69 17.21 -9.69
C TYR A 20 11.08 17.78 -10.97
N THR A 21 11.49 18.99 -11.35
CA THR A 21 11.09 19.63 -12.60
C THR A 21 12.30 20.20 -13.32
N VAL A 22 12.12 20.65 -14.56
CA VAL A 22 13.15 21.41 -15.29
C VAL A 22 13.50 22.74 -14.62
N HIS A 23 12.63 23.24 -13.74
CA HIS A 23 12.81 24.51 -13.01
C HIS A 23 13.44 24.32 -11.63
N GLY A 24 13.73 23.08 -11.22
CA GLY A 24 14.37 22.77 -9.96
C GLY A 24 13.67 21.68 -9.16
N ILE A 25 14.10 21.56 -7.90
CA ILE A 25 13.67 20.54 -6.94
C ILE A 25 12.93 21.22 -5.80
N LYS A 26 11.76 20.70 -5.43
CA LYS A 26 11.00 21.14 -4.26
C LYS A 26 10.68 19.98 -3.32
N SER A 27 10.82 20.21 -2.03
CA SER A 27 10.49 19.26 -0.97
C SER A 27 9.15 19.61 -0.35
N TYR A 28 8.30 18.60 -0.17
CA TYR A 28 6.95 18.74 0.34
C TYR A 28 6.69 17.81 1.51
N ALA A 29 5.89 18.30 2.45
CA ALA A 29 5.28 17.47 3.48
C ALA A 29 3.84 17.89 3.71
N THR A 30 2.91 16.95 3.54
CA THR A 30 1.49 17.15 3.78
C THR A 30 1.10 16.44 5.07
N LEU A 31 0.36 17.13 5.94
CA LEU A 31 -0.01 16.67 7.26
C LEU A 31 -1.53 16.51 7.37
N SER A 32 -1.96 15.51 8.15
CA SER A 32 -3.37 15.28 8.46
C SER A 32 -3.49 14.69 9.86
N ASP A 33 -4.66 14.88 10.48
CA ASP A 33 -5.08 14.16 11.68
C ASP A 33 -5.80 12.82 11.36
N SER A 34 -6.05 12.54 10.07
CA SER A 34 -6.52 11.24 9.62
C SER A 34 -5.41 10.19 9.69
N LEU A 35 -5.73 8.99 10.19
CA LEU A 35 -4.81 7.84 10.24
C LEU A 35 -4.98 6.89 9.05
N ARG A 36 -5.71 7.33 8.01
CA ARG A 36 -5.86 6.54 6.79
C ARG A 36 -4.54 6.51 6.02
N HIS A 37 -4.14 5.31 5.63
CA HIS A 37 -2.94 5.04 4.84
C HIS A 37 -3.29 4.17 3.62
N ASP A 38 -4.42 4.46 3.00
CA ASP A 38 -4.86 3.81 1.75
C ASP A 38 -4.55 4.71 0.54
N GLU A 39 -4.79 4.19 -0.67
CA GLU A 39 -4.57 4.93 -1.91
C GLU A 39 -5.35 6.26 -1.96
N ARG A 40 -6.54 6.35 -1.36
CA ARG A 40 -7.34 7.58 -1.36
C ARG A 40 -6.66 8.66 -0.53
N ALA A 41 -6.17 8.30 0.65
CA ALA A 41 -5.39 9.20 1.49
C ALA A 41 -4.12 9.68 0.77
N VAL A 42 -3.43 8.78 0.05
CA VAL A 42 -2.27 9.16 -0.79
C VAL A 42 -2.65 10.22 -1.81
N TRP A 43 -3.73 10.03 -2.57
CA TRP A 43 -4.13 11.01 -3.59
C TRP A 43 -4.59 12.33 -3.00
N ALA A 44 -5.27 12.33 -1.84
CA ALA A 44 -5.59 13.54 -1.10
C ALA A 44 -4.32 14.30 -0.65
N HIS A 45 -3.28 13.57 -0.24
CA HIS A 45 -1.98 14.15 0.10
C HIS A 45 -1.18 14.66 -1.11
N LEU A 46 -1.33 14.04 -2.27
CA LEU A 46 -0.70 14.50 -3.52
C LEU A 46 -1.43 15.70 -4.13
N GLU A 47 -2.73 15.83 -3.92
CA GLU A 47 -3.58 16.87 -4.51
C GLU A 47 -3.02 18.29 -4.38
N PRO A 48 -2.65 18.82 -3.19
CA PRO A 48 -2.19 20.20 -3.08
C PRO A 48 -0.86 20.42 -3.80
N ILE A 49 0.00 19.39 -3.86
CA ILE A 49 1.28 19.43 -4.58
C ILE A 49 1.04 19.49 -6.09
N LEU A 50 0.14 18.64 -6.60
CA LEU A 50 -0.22 18.61 -8.01
C LEU A 50 -0.94 19.89 -8.43
N ARG A 51 -1.80 20.45 -7.58
CA ARG A 51 -2.47 21.72 -7.80
C ARG A 51 -1.47 22.86 -7.96
N GLU A 52 -0.54 23.02 -7.00
CA GLU A 52 0.52 24.04 -7.08
C GLU A 52 1.37 23.86 -8.34
N LEU A 53 1.74 22.62 -8.69
CA LEU A 53 2.50 22.31 -9.91
C LEU A 53 1.75 22.77 -11.17
N ARG A 54 0.44 22.54 -11.25
CA ARG A 54 -0.38 22.93 -12.40
C ARG A 54 -0.58 24.44 -12.49
N GLU A 55 -0.74 25.12 -11.36
CA GLU A 55 -0.84 26.58 -11.29
C GLU A 55 0.49 27.25 -11.66
N THR A 56 1.60 26.72 -11.18
CA THR A 56 2.94 27.30 -11.39
C THR A 56 3.50 26.98 -12.77
N PHE A 57 3.28 25.75 -13.25
CA PHE A 57 3.86 25.23 -14.50
C PHE A 57 2.80 24.51 -15.36
N PRO A 58 1.81 25.26 -15.89
CA PRO A 58 0.71 24.68 -16.66
C PRO A 58 1.15 23.97 -17.96
N GLN A 59 2.37 24.23 -18.44
CA GLN A 59 2.97 23.55 -19.60
C GLN A 59 3.47 22.13 -19.31
N ILE A 60 3.65 21.75 -18.04
CA ILE A 60 4.08 20.39 -17.68
C ILE A 60 2.88 19.45 -17.74
N THR A 61 2.80 18.63 -18.79
CA THR A 61 1.68 17.70 -19.03
C THR A 61 1.99 16.25 -18.70
N SER A 62 3.22 15.96 -18.30
CA SER A 62 3.67 14.60 -17.99
C SER A 62 4.03 14.45 -16.52
N LEU A 63 3.47 13.42 -15.87
CA LEU A 63 3.70 13.11 -14.47
C LEU A 63 4.43 11.76 -14.32
N HIS A 64 5.56 11.77 -13.64
CA HIS A 64 6.32 10.57 -13.32
C HIS A 64 6.39 10.39 -11.80
N ILE A 65 5.83 9.29 -11.30
CA ILE A 65 5.83 8.93 -9.89
C ILE A 65 6.80 7.76 -9.69
N LEU A 66 7.57 7.85 -8.61
CA LEU A 66 8.43 6.79 -8.10
C LEU A 66 8.13 6.62 -6.62
N SER A 67 7.77 5.40 -6.22
CA SER A 67 7.54 5.05 -4.82
C SER A 67 8.02 3.63 -4.53
N ASP A 68 7.98 3.26 -3.25
CA ASP A 68 7.98 1.86 -2.86
C ASP A 68 6.64 1.19 -3.23
N GLY A 69 6.57 -0.13 -3.04
CA GLY A 69 5.44 -0.96 -3.45
C GLY A 69 4.41 -1.41 -2.39
N PRO A 70 4.21 -0.75 -1.21
CA PRO A 70 3.13 -1.13 -0.29
C PRO A 70 1.78 -1.27 -0.99
N VAL A 71 1.14 -2.42 -0.79
CA VAL A 71 -0.07 -2.79 -1.53
C VAL A 71 -1.31 -2.05 -1.05
N THR A 72 -1.34 -1.61 0.21
CA THR A 72 -2.44 -0.79 0.72
C THR A 72 -2.42 0.64 0.17
N GLN A 73 -1.26 1.14 -0.27
CA GLN A 73 -1.06 2.54 -0.67
C GLN A 73 -0.87 2.71 -2.18
N TYR A 74 0.16 2.08 -2.73
CA TYR A 74 0.65 2.44 -4.06
C TYR A 74 0.49 1.31 -5.09
N ARG A 75 0.56 0.03 -4.68
CA ARG A 75 0.55 -1.12 -5.60
C ARG A 75 -0.75 -1.92 -5.50
N ASN A 76 -1.87 -1.31 -5.89
CA ASN A 76 -3.17 -1.98 -5.96
C ASN A 76 -4.04 -1.46 -7.11
N LYS A 77 -5.12 -2.20 -7.43
CA LYS A 77 -6.03 -1.89 -8.54
C LYS A 77 -6.72 -0.53 -8.42
N ASN A 78 -7.04 -0.10 -7.21
CA ASN A 78 -7.71 1.19 -6.98
C ASN A 78 -6.73 2.32 -7.26
N ASN A 79 -5.48 2.21 -6.79
CA ASN A 79 -4.44 3.19 -7.10
C ASN A 79 -4.13 3.21 -8.61
N PHE A 80 -4.14 2.07 -9.29
CA PHE A 80 -3.98 2.04 -10.75
C PHE A 80 -5.09 2.83 -11.46
N TYR A 81 -6.33 2.72 -10.96
CA TYR A 81 -7.45 3.49 -11.47
C TYR A 81 -7.27 4.99 -11.19
N LEU A 82 -6.97 5.36 -9.94
CA LEU A 82 -6.75 6.76 -9.55
C LEU A 82 -5.59 7.39 -10.35
N LEU A 83 -4.46 6.70 -10.48
CA LEU A 83 -3.35 7.10 -11.36
C LEU A 83 -3.82 7.35 -12.79
N SER A 84 -4.63 6.47 -13.33
CA SER A 84 -5.12 6.59 -14.70
C SER A 84 -6.28 7.58 -14.85
N THR A 85 -6.73 8.28 -13.82
CA THR A 85 -7.92 9.16 -13.91
C THR A 85 -7.71 10.53 -13.27
N VAL A 86 -7.27 10.58 -12.00
CA VAL A 86 -7.13 11.82 -11.22
C VAL A 86 -6.19 12.83 -11.89
N PRO A 87 -4.97 12.47 -12.34
CA PRO A 87 -4.08 13.43 -13.01
C PRO A 87 -4.68 14.03 -14.29
N PHE A 88 -5.49 13.26 -15.03
CA PHE A 88 -6.10 13.75 -16.27
C PHE A 88 -7.13 14.84 -15.99
N LEU A 89 -7.82 14.79 -14.84
CA LEU A 89 -8.72 15.87 -14.41
C LEU A 89 -7.96 17.17 -14.13
N SER A 90 -6.69 17.08 -13.75
CA SER A 90 -5.81 18.23 -13.51
C SER A 90 -5.03 18.69 -14.76
N GLY A 91 -5.28 18.07 -15.93
CA GLY A 91 -4.67 18.46 -17.21
C GLY A 91 -3.36 17.74 -17.57
N PHE A 92 -2.98 16.69 -16.86
CA PHE A 92 -1.91 15.80 -17.31
C PHE A 92 -2.40 14.92 -18.47
N THR A 93 -1.53 14.67 -19.45
CA THR A 93 -1.85 13.84 -20.62
C THR A 93 -1.14 12.49 -20.59
N ASN A 94 -0.06 12.37 -19.83
CA ASN A 94 0.69 11.12 -19.67
C ASN A 94 1.16 10.96 -18.24
N VAL A 95 0.99 9.75 -17.72
CA VAL A 95 1.39 9.40 -16.36
C VAL A 95 2.15 8.09 -16.33
N THR A 96 3.17 8.02 -15.49
CA THR A 96 3.87 6.77 -15.20
C THR A 96 4.05 6.62 -13.70
N TRP A 97 3.82 5.43 -13.17
CA TRP A 97 4.20 5.08 -11.81
C TRP A 97 5.19 3.92 -11.86
N ASN A 98 6.38 4.14 -11.32
CA ASN A 98 7.41 3.12 -11.20
C ASN A 98 7.55 2.75 -9.72
N TYR A 99 7.77 1.46 -9.46
CA TYR A 99 7.99 0.96 -8.11
C TYR A 99 9.43 0.51 -7.94
N SER A 100 10.02 0.82 -6.79
CA SER A 100 11.30 0.22 -6.40
C SER A 100 11.11 -1.26 -6.01
N GLU A 101 12.17 -2.05 -6.15
CA GLU A 101 12.22 -3.41 -5.61
C GLU A 101 12.11 -3.42 -4.08
N LYS A 102 11.67 -4.56 -3.54
CA LYS A 102 11.64 -4.79 -2.08
C LYS A 102 13.08 -4.71 -1.54
N SER A 103 13.24 -4.13 -0.35
CA SER A 103 14.54 -4.00 0.34
C SER A 103 15.55 -3.02 -0.26
N HIS A 104 15.13 -2.11 -1.15
CA HIS A 104 15.96 -0.95 -1.52
C HIS A 104 15.81 0.21 -0.53
N GLY A 105 16.94 0.89 -0.31
CA GLY A 105 17.16 1.84 0.79
C GLY A 105 16.33 3.13 0.73
N LYS A 106 16.51 3.93 1.78
CA LYS A 106 15.81 5.21 1.99
C LYS A 106 15.90 6.11 0.76
N GLY A 107 14.77 6.67 0.35
CA GLY A 107 14.65 7.66 -0.71
C GLY A 107 14.82 9.09 -0.21
N ALA A 108 14.83 10.06 -1.13
CA ALA A 108 14.86 11.48 -0.78
C ALA A 108 13.70 11.92 0.15
N PRO A 109 12.46 11.42 0.00
CA PRO A 109 11.36 11.72 0.93
C PRO A 109 11.65 11.33 2.39
N ASP A 110 12.40 10.26 2.64
CA ASP A 110 12.78 9.85 4.01
C ASP A 110 13.62 10.92 4.72
N GLY A 111 14.43 11.67 3.97
CA GLY A 111 15.20 12.81 4.48
C GLY A 111 14.30 13.94 4.97
N ILE A 112 13.18 14.20 4.29
CA ILE A 112 12.16 15.17 4.70
C ILE A 112 11.52 14.70 6.01
N GLY A 113 11.10 13.43 6.06
CA GLY A 113 10.52 12.85 7.27
C GLY A 113 11.48 12.91 8.46
N GLY A 114 12.76 12.63 8.25
CA GLY A 114 13.80 12.77 9.26
C GLY A 114 14.02 14.22 9.72
N ALA A 115 13.98 15.18 8.80
CA ALA A 115 14.09 16.59 9.12
C ALA A 115 12.90 17.05 9.99
N ILE A 116 11.66 16.70 9.61
CA ILE A 116 10.46 17.06 10.37
C ILE A 116 10.51 16.50 11.79
N LYS A 117 10.87 15.21 11.94
CA LYS A 117 11.01 14.57 13.26
C LYS A 117 12.03 15.31 14.12
N ARG A 118 13.20 15.62 13.56
CA ARG A 118 14.25 16.37 14.27
C ARG A 118 13.77 17.78 14.68
N GLU A 119 13.03 18.47 13.83
CA GLU A 119 12.49 19.79 14.18
C GLU A 119 11.46 19.71 15.30
N ALA A 120 10.55 18.71 15.26
CA ALA A 120 9.60 18.47 16.34
C ALA A 120 10.30 18.15 17.66
N ASP A 121 11.32 17.28 17.64
CA ASP A 121 12.14 16.93 18.80
C ASP A 121 12.84 18.18 19.39
N LEU A 122 13.43 19.03 18.53
CA LEU A 122 14.09 20.26 18.96
C LEU A 122 13.10 21.27 19.56
N TYR A 123 11.90 21.39 18.99
CA TYR A 123 10.86 22.28 19.50
C TYR A 123 10.41 21.85 20.90
N VAL A 124 10.13 20.57 21.10
CA VAL A 124 9.77 20.01 22.41
C VAL A 124 10.93 20.14 23.40
N HIS A 125 12.16 19.87 22.97
CA HIS A 125 13.34 20.02 23.83
C HIS A 125 13.55 21.47 24.31
N ARG A 126 13.10 22.47 23.56
CA ARG A 126 13.14 23.89 23.93
C ARG A 126 11.96 24.32 24.82
N GLY A 127 11.12 23.38 25.26
CA GLY A 127 9.95 23.64 26.10
C GLY A 127 8.68 23.95 25.31
N GLY A 128 8.66 23.74 23.99
CA GLY A 128 7.44 23.79 23.19
C GLY A 128 6.54 22.58 23.43
N GLU A 129 5.25 22.73 23.17
CA GLU A 129 4.27 21.67 23.33
C GLU A 129 3.62 21.31 21.98
N LEU A 130 3.53 20.01 21.68
CA LEU A 130 2.85 19.47 20.50
C LEU A 130 1.83 18.44 20.98
N GLN A 131 0.56 18.81 21.07
CA GLN A 131 -0.51 17.96 21.58
C GLN A 131 -1.37 17.37 20.47
N THR A 132 -1.49 18.10 19.36
CA THR A 132 -2.32 17.74 18.21
C THR A 132 -1.52 17.73 16.90
N PRO A 133 -1.98 17.01 15.87
CA PRO A 133 -1.42 17.10 14.52
C PRO A 133 -1.44 18.53 13.95
N GLN A 134 -2.43 19.34 14.35
CA GLN A 134 -2.54 20.74 13.97
C GLN A 134 -1.39 21.58 14.57
N ASP A 135 -1.03 21.33 15.85
CA ASP A 135 0.11 22.01 16.48
C ASP A 135 1.41 21.76 15.71
N LEU A 136 1.62 20.51 15.30
CA LEU A 136 2.78 20.13 14.48
C LEU A 136 2.78 20.88 13.14
N TYR A 137 1.64 20.91 12.43
CA TYR A 137 1.53 21.64 11.16
C TYR A 137 1.81 23.13 11.34
N GLU A 138 1.19 23.77 12.33
CA GLU A 138 1.38 25.21 12.58
C GLU A 138 2.82 25.54 12.96
N MET A 139 3.44 24.73 13.81
CA MET A 139 4.84 24.89 14.20
C MET A 139 5.77 24.78 12.98
N LEU A 140 5.55 23.80 12.10
CA LEU A 140 6.32 23.64 10.85
C LEU A 140 6.09 24.82 9.89
N ASN A 141 4.84 25.23 9.71
CA ASN A 141 4.47 26.26 8.74
C ASN A 141 4.88 27.68 9.16
N LYS A 142 4.95 27.97 10.47
CA LYS A 142 5.42 29.26 11.01
C LYS A 142 6.95 29.41 10.93
N ARG A 143 7.69 28.35 10.60
CA ARG A 143 9.16 28.37 10.56
C ARG A 143 9.67 29.11 9.32
N LEU A 144 10.22 30.29 9.55
CA LEU A 144 10.90 31.07 8.51
C LEU A 144 12.12 30.30 7.97
N GLY A 145 12.30 30.34 6.65
CA GLY A 145 13.45 29.74 5.97
C GLY A 145 13.43 28.21 5.87
N SER A 146 12.28 27.56 6.08
CA SER A 146 12.14 26.14 5.72
C SER A 146 12.30 25.93 4.21
N SER A 147 13.10 24.94 3.82
CA SER A 147 13.19 24.47 2.42
C SER A 147 12.08 23.46 2.06
N ILE A 148 11.25 23.08 3.03
CA ILE A 148 10.13 22.17 2.87
C ILE A 148 8.85 23.01 2.86
N THR A 149 8.02 22.80 1.84
CA THR A 149 6.67 23.38 1.76
C THR A 149 5.68 22.45 2.47
N TYR A 150 4.83 23.03 3.32
CA TYR A 150 3.88 22.29 4.14
C TYR A 150 2.45 22.55 3.70
N TYR A 151 1.63 21.49 3.66
CA TYR A 151 0.18 21.61 3.46
C TYR A 151 -0.58 20.83 4.52
N TRP A 152 -1.74 21.37 4.90
CA TRP A 152 -2.72 20.65 5.70
C TRP A 152 -3.72 19.93 4.79
N VAL A 153 -4.03 18.68 5.11
CA VAL A 153 -5.01 17.85 4.41
C VAL A 153 -6.07 17.41 5.43
N SER A 154 -7.29 17.89 5.24
CA SER A 154 -8.40 17.60 6.15
C SER A 154 -8.95 16.19 5.95
N ARG A 155 -9.68 15.66 6.94
CA ARG A 155 -10.36 14.36 6.81
C ARG A 155 -11.37 14.37 5.68
N GLU A 156 -12.10 15.47 5.53
CA GLU A 156 -13.11 15.65 4.48
C GLU A 156 -12.46 15.59 3.10
N SER A 157 -11.24 16.12 2.95
CA SER A 157 -10.49 16.03 1.70
C SER A 157 -10.14 14.57 1.37
N ILE A 158 -9.77 13.77 2.37
CA ILE A 158 -9.48 12.34 2.20
C ILE A 158 -10.77 11.56 1.90
N GLU A 159 -11.85 11.82 2.63
CA GLU A 159 -13.16 11.18 2.43
C GLU A 159 -13.74 11.50 1.06
N SER A 160 -13.55 12.72 0.54
CA SER A 160 -13.99 13.08 -0.82
C SER A 160 -13.34 12.22 -1.92
N CYS A 161 -12.16 11.64 -1.64
CA CYS A 161 -11.48 10.75 -2.56
C CYS A 161 -12.13 9.36 -2.65
N ASP A 162 -13.04 9.00 -1.74
CA ASP A 162 -13.75 7.72 -1.78
C ASP A 162 -14.72 7.66 -2.98
N GLU A 163 -15.31 8.80 -3.36
CA GLU A 163 -16.21 8.95 -4.51
C GLU A 163 -15.47 8.84 -5.86
N LEU A 164 -14.13 8.91 -5.87
CA LEU A 164 -13.34 8.84 -7.10
C LEU A 164 -13.26 7.40 -7.65
N ILE A 165 -13.46 6.39 -6.81
CA ILE A 165 -13.32 4.98 -7.21
C ILE A 165 -14.71 4.40 -7.49
N PRO A 166 -14.95 3.83 -8.67
CA PRO A 166 -16.21 3.15 -8.95
C PRO A 166 -16.33 1.87 -8.11
N GLY A 167 -17.56 1.47 -7.79
CA GLY A 167 -17.84 0.33 -6.90
C GLY A 167 -17.30 -1.02 -7.39
N SER A 168 -16.97 -1.17 -8.67
CA SER A 168 -16.31 -2.36 -9.23
C SER A 168 -15.19 -1.96 -10.19
N LEU A 169 -14.03 -2.59 -10.03
CA LEU A 169 -12.85 -2.42 -10.87
C LEU A 169 -12.29 -3.78 -11.26
N GLN A 170 -11.86 -3.90 -12.53
CA GLN A 170 -11.20 -5.10 -13.03
C GLN A 170 -9.93 -5.38 -12.21
N ALA A 171 -9.75 -6.64 -11.80
CA ALA A 171 -8.51 -7.07 -11.16
C ALA A 171 -7.36 -7.08 -12.17
N VAL A 172 -6.21 -6.54 -11.77
CA VAL A 172 -4.99 -6.54 -12.59
C VAL A 172 -4.13 -7.75 -12.22
N LYS A 173 -4.06 -8.71 -13.13
CA LYS A 173 -3.29 -9.95 -12.92
C LYS A 173 -1.81 -9.63 -12.73
N GLY A 174 -1.19 -10.30 -11.75
CA GLY A 174 0.23 -10.13 -11.47
C GLY A 174 0.60 -8.81 -10.79
N THR A 175 -0.35 -8.12 -10.13
CA THR A 175 -0.14 -6.82 -9.47
C THR A 175 1.18 -6.72 -8.69
N PHE A 176 1.53 -7.74 -7.91
CA PHE A 176 2.76 -7.75 -7.09
C PHE A 176 4.06 -7.75 -7.89
N LYS A 177 4.03 -8.24 -9.12
CA LYS A 177 5.20 -8.27 -10.00
C LYS A 177 5.36 -6.99 -10.79
N ILE A 178 4.35 -6.11 -10.79
CA ILE A 178 4.38 -4.88 -11.58
C ILE A 178 5.40 -3.91 -10.97
N HIS A 179 6.34 -3.48 -11.80
CA HIS A 179 7.29 -2.43 -11.46
C HIS A 179 7.04 -1.13 -12.22
N GLN A 180 6.24 -1.16 -13.28
CA GLN A 180 5.88 0.02 -14.03
C GLN A 180 4.43 -0.04 -14.51
N VAL A 181 3.70 1.04 -14.27
CA VAL A 181 2.39 1.34 -14.83
C VAL A 181 2.49 2.63 -15.64
N VAL A 182 1.90 2.64 -16.83
CA VAL A 182 1.84 3.79 -17.74
C VAL A 182 0.39 4.00 -18.15
N SER A 183 -0.04 5.25 -18.21
CA SER A 183 -1.34 5.59 -18.78
C SER A 183 -1.24 6.90 -19.57
N SER A 184 -1.88 6.91 -20.73
CA SER A 184 -2.08 8.10 -21.58
C SER A 184 -3.57 8.30 -21.89
N GLN A 185 -4.45 7.49 -21.27
CA GLN A 185 -5.88 7.49 -21.50
C GLN A 185 -6.61 7.17 -20.19
N PRO A 186 -7.68 7.90 -19.87
CA PRO A 186 -8.46 7.67 -18.66
C PRO A 186 -8.87 6.21 -18.46
N ALA A 187 -8.67 5.67 -17.27
CA ALA A 187 -9.03 4.30 -16.86
C ALA A 187 -8.34 3.14 -17.62
N LYS A 188 -7.43 3.45 -18.55
CA LYS A 188 -6.66 2.45 -19.29
C LYS A 188 -5.21 2.51 -18.88
N ILE A 189 -4.67 1.36 -18.49
CA ILE A 189 -3.28 1.23 -18.06
C ILE A 189 -2.53 0.25 -18.94
N THR A 190 -1.24 0.49 -19.08
CA THR A 190 -0.27 -0.48 -19.59
C THR A 190 0.73 -0.76 -18.49
N HIS A 191 0.89 -2.02 -18.10
CA HIS A 191 1.79 -2.40 -17.02
C HIS A 191 2.79 -3.47 -17.47
N ARG A 192 3.92 -3.58 -16.75
CA ARG A 192 4.96 -4.59 -17.01
C ARG A 192 5.67 -4.98 -15.72
N GLU A 193 6.26 -6.17 -15.74
CA GLU A 193 6.98 -6.71 -14.57
C GLU A 193 8.36 -6.05 -14.37
N VAL A 194 8.96 -5.50 -15.42
CA VAL A 194 10.26 -4.81 -15.36
C VAL A 194 10.14 -3.43 -15.99
N SER A 195 10.47 -2.39 -15.24
CA SER A 195 10.42 -1.00 -15.71
C SER A 195 11.29 -0.79 -16.94
N CYS A 196 10.76 -0.07 -17.93
CA CYS A 196 11.49 0.27 -19.14
C CYS A 196 11.47 1.78 -19.39
N PHE A 197 12.61 2.30 -19.84
CA PHE A 197 12.80 3.73 -20.13
C PHE A 197 13.36 3.98 -21.54
N CYS A 198 13.39 2.97 -22.41
CA CYS A 198 13.98 3.10 -23.76
C CYS A 198 13.25 4.13 -24.64
N LYS A 199 11.96 4.35 -24.40
CA LYS A 199 11.13 5.36 -25.08
C LYS A 199 10.71 6.50 -24.14
N ARG A 200 11.53 6.82 -23.14
CA ARG A 200 11.21 7.84 -22.13
C ARG A 200 10.84 9.20 -22.74
N LEU A 201 11.51 9.63 -23.82
CA LEU A 201 11.25 10.92 -24.46
C LEU A 201 9.90 10.97 -25.19
N GLU A 202 9.48 9.86 -25.78
CA GLU A 202 8.22 9.74 -26.50
C GLU A 202 7.03 9.48 -25.57
N MET A 203 7.31 9.05 -24.33
CA MET A 203 6.31 8.58 -23.35
C MET A 203 5.30 7.57 -23.92
N SER A 204 5.71 6.84 -24.95
CA SER A 204 4.90 5.87 -25.66
C SER A 204 5.17 4.45 -25.14
N PRO A 205 4.17 3.56 -25.17
CA PRO A 205 4.38 2.16 -24.81
C PRO A 205 5.45 1.52 -25.73
N CYS A 206 6.53 1.01 -25.13
CA CYS A 206 7.51 0.18 -25.84
C CYS A 206 7.24 -1.31 -25.61
N PRO A 207 7.58 -2.19 -26.57
CA PRO A 207 7.36 -3.64 -26.46
C PRO A 207 8.29 -4.37 -25.47
N CYS A 208 9.30 -3.67 -24.91
CA CYS A 208 10.28 -4.26 -23.98
C CYS A 208 9.60 -4.90 -22.76
N TYR A 209 10.05 -6.09 -22.35
CA TYR A 209 9.49 -6.80 -21.19
C TYR A 209 7.98 -7.08 -21.28
N LYS A 210 7.44 -7.21 -22.51
CA LYS A 210 6.09 -7.71 -22.81
C LYS A 210 4.99 -6.99 -21.98
N PRO A 211 4.76 -5.69 -22.20
CA PRO A 211 3.75 -4.96 -21.46
C PRO A 211 2.35 -5.50 -21.73
N VAL A 212 1.48 -5.43 -20.72
CA VAL A 212 0.07 -5.83 -20.77
C VAL A 212 -0.81 -4.61 -20.61
N THR A 213 -1.83 -4.48 -21.46
CA THR A 213 -2.80 -3.39 -21.39
C THR A 213 -4.10 -3.89 -20.74
N VAL A 214 -4.63 -3.11 -19.81
CA VAL A 214 -5.88 -3.40 -19.10
C VAL A 214 -6.76 -2.15 -19.12
N ASP A 215 -8.03 -2.33 -19.42
CA ASP A 215 -9.07 -1.33 -19.24
C ASP A 215 -9.75 -1.58 -17.89
N LEU A 216 -9.61 -0.66 -16.94
CA LEU A 216 -10.05 -0.86 -15.56
C LEU A 216 -11.56 -0.72 -15.39
N ARG A 217 -12.27 -0.13 -16.38
CA ARG A 217 -13.73 0.06 -16.38
C ARG A 217 -14.48 -1.10 -17.04
N ASN A 218 -13.82 -1.93 -17.84
CA ASN A 218 -14.48 -3.04 -18.51
C ASN A 218 -14.65 -4.22 -17.55
N THR A 219 -15.84 -4.32 -16.97
CA THR A 219 -16.41 -5.60 -16.54
C THR A 219 -16.45 -6.50 -17.77
N VAL A 220 -15.75 -7.64 -17.74
CA VAL A 220 -15.89 -8.63 -18.80
C VAL A 220 -17.35 -9.11 -18.78
N HIS A 221 -18.10 -8.67 -19.79
CA HIS A 221 -19.11 -9.50 -20.42
C HIS A 221 -18.46 -10.86 -20.68
N HIS A 222 -18.91 -11.89 -19.97
CA HIS A 222 -18.69 -13.25 -20.44
C HIS A 222 -19.28 -13.32 -21.85
N THR A 223 -18.44 -13.26 -22.88
CA THR A 223 -18.79 -13.69 -24.23
C THR A 223 -19.05 -15.19 -24.18
N GLU A 224 -20.30 -15.56 -23.86
CA GLU A 224 -20.87 -16.82 -24.27
C GLU A 224 -21.06 -16.78 -25.78
N ASN A 225 -20.23 -17.51 -26.51
CA ASN A 225 -20.57 -17.99 -27.84
C ASN A 225 -20.26 -19.49 -27.88
N GLN A 226 -21.08 -20.26 -27.16
CA GLN A 226 -21.39 -21.65 -27.50
C GLN A 226 -22.86 -21.90 -27.11
N PRO A 227 -23.70 -22.44 -28.01
CA PRO A 227 -25.09 -22.73 -27.67
C PRO A 227 -25.11 -23.93 -26.72
N ARG A 228 -25.51 -23.71 -25.47
CA ARG A 228 -25.85 -24.80 -24.55
C ARG A 228 -27.33 -24.76 -24.20
N SER A 229 -27.90 -25.93 -24.30
CA SER A 229 -29.27 -26.35 -24.04
C SER A 229 -29.79 -25.94 -22.66
N LEU A 230 -31.13 -25.90 -22.60
CA LEU A 230 -32.04 -25.54 -21.49
C LEU A 230 -31.52 -25.79 -20.06
N PRO A 231 -31.88 -24.93 -19.08
CA PRO A 231 -31.39 -25.06 -17.70
C PRO A 231 -32.13 -26.15 -16.93
N GLU A 232 -31.36 -27.06 -16.33
CA GLU A 232 -31.77 -27.88 -15.19
C GLU A 232 -31.76 -27.06 -13.89
N PRO A 233 -32.54 -27.45 -12.86
CA PRO A 233 -32.82 -26.63 -11.69
C PRO A 233 -31.58 -26.42 -10.79
N PRO A 234 -31.61 -25.41 -9.89
CA PRO A 234 -30.42 -24.94 -9.19
C PRO A 234 -29.87 -26.00 -8.25
N ARG A 235 -28.62 -26.41 -8.47
CA ARG A 235 -27.83 -27.12 -7.45
C ARG A 235 -27.34 -26.12 -6.41
N GLU A 236 -27.54 -26.51 -5.16
CA GLU A 236 -27.22 -25.81 -3.93
C GLU A 236 -25.77 -25.28 -3.92
N GLN A 237 -25.61 -24.05 -3.41
CA GLN A 237 -24.32 -23.40 -3.22
C GLN A 237 -23.48 -24.18 -2.20
N GLU A 238 -22.44 -24.87 -2.66
CA GLU A 238 -21.41 -25.43 -1.79
C GLU A 238 -20.51 -24.32 -1.23
N SER A 239 -20.28 -24.41 0.08
CA SER A 239 -19.69 -23.43 0.98
C SER A 239 -18.29 -22.92 0.59
N VAL A 240 -18.13 -21.59 0.51
CA VAL A 240 -16.82 -20.92 0.60
C VAL A 240 -16.31 -21.11 2.03
N LEU A 241 -15.35 -22.02 2.22
CA LEU A 241 -14.72 -22.34 3.50
C LEU A 241 -14.24 -21.07 4.22
N ASP A 242 -14.86 -20.79 5.37
CA ASP A 242 -14.49 -19.73 6.30
C ASP A 242 -13.16 -20.09 6.98
N LEU A 243 -12.08 -19.43 6.54
CA LEU A 243 -10.74 -19.55 7.12
C LEU A 243 -10.53 -18.54 8.25
N CYS A 244 -11.48 -17.64 8.50
CA CYS A 244 -11.37 -16.64 9.56
C CYS A 244 -11.22 -17.33 10.92
N GLY A 245 -10.26 -16.86 11.73
CA GLY A 245 -9.94 -17.42 13.04
C GLY A 245 -9.07 -18.68 13.01
N LYS A 246 -8.86 -19.33 11.85
CA LYS A 246 -8.05 -20.56 11.75
C LYS A 246 -6.56 -20.26 11.68
N PHE A 247 -5.76 -21.24 12.11
CA PHE A 247 -4.30 -21.19 11.98
C PHE A 247 -3.82 -21.77 10.66
N VAL A 248 -2.80 -21.14 10.09
CA VAL A 248 -2.23 -21.47 8.79
C VAL A 248 -0.70 -21.42 8.82
N ILE A 249 -0.08 -22.19 7.94
CA ILE A 249 1.34 -22.09 7.61
C ILE A 249 1.47 -21.25 6.34
N VAL A 250 2.25 -20.19 6.41
CA VAL A 250 2.43 -19.21 5.35
C VAL A 250 3.92 -18.95 5.10
N PRO A 251 4.36 -18.82 3.84
CA PRO A 251 5.75 -18.50 3.52
C PRO A 251 6.01 -17.00 3.53
N TYR A 252 7.11 -16.58 4.12
CA TYR A 252 7.62 -15.20 4.05
C TYR A 252 9.15 -15.21 3.95
N ASP A 253 9.70 -14.56 2.93
CA ASP A 253 11.15 -14.52 2.67
C ASP A 253 11.81 -15.93 2.64
N GLU A 254 11.18 -16.86 1.90
CA GLU A 254 11.58 -18.27 1.80
C GLU A 254 11.58 -19.06 3.13
N LEU A 255 11.00 -18.48 4.20
CA LEU A 255 10.86 -19.11 5.51
C LEU A 255 9.38 -19.35 5.85
N PRO A 256 9.02 -20.51 6.44
CA PRO A 256 7.64 -20.75 6.86
C PRO A 256 7.35 -20.11 8.21
N TYR A 257 6.16 -19.54 8.32
CA TYR A 257 5.63 -18.95 9.55
C TYR A 257 4.27 -19.57 9.87
N VAL A 258 3.97 -19.66 11.16
CA VAL A 258 2.64 -20.02 11.65
C VAL A 258 1.90 -18.74 11.98
N GLY A 259 0.65 -18.62 11.57
CA GLY A 259 -0.16 -17.46 11.91
C GLY A 259 -1.65 -17.74 11.96
N GLN A 260 -2.39 -16.82 12.57
CA GLN A 260 -3.85 -16.88 12.65
C GLN A 260 -4.46 -15.91 11.63
N VAL A 261 -5.42 -16.39 10.85
CA VAL A 261 -6.20 -15.56 9.93
C VAL A 261 -7.14 -14.66 10.73
N LEU A 262 -6.91 -13.35 10.67
CA LEU A 262 -7.76 -12.33 11.30
C LEU A 262 -8.97 -11.98 10.44
N LYS A 263 -8.79 -11.94 9.12
CA LYS A 263 -9.85 -11.58 8.17
C LYS A 263 -9.55 -12.14 6.78
N VAL A 264 -10.61 -12.53 6.07
CA VAL A 264 -10.56 -12.88 4.64
C VAL A 264 -11.20 -11.76 3.83
N VAL A 265 -10.48 -11.23 2.84
CA VAL A 265 -10.95 -10.18 1.92
C VAL A 265 -10.76 -10.68 0.49
N GLY A 266 -11.81 -11.28 -0.08
CA GLY A 266 -11.71 -11.94 -1.38
C GLY A 266 -10.80 -13.17 -1.31
N GLU A 267 -9.70 -13.13 -2.06
CA GLU A 267 -8.67 -14.20 -2.11
C GLU A 267 -7.47 -13.93 -1.19
N GLU A 268 -7.50 -12.83 -0.42
CA GLU A 268 -6.44 -12.44 0.51
C GLU A 268 -6.85 -12.69 1.95
N LEU A 269 -5.87 -13.06 2.76
CA LEU A 269 -6.02 -13.35 4.18
C LEU A 269 -5.07 -12.45 4.95
N GLN A 270 -5.62 -11.64 5.86
CA GLN A 270 -4.83 -10.92 6.85
C GLN A 270 -4.45 -11.92 7.94
N VAL A 271 -3.15 -12.18 8.12
CA VAL A 271 -2.65 -13.18 9.05
C VAL A 271 -1.74 -12.50 10.06
N SER A 272 -1.98 -12.74 11.35
CA SER A 272 -1.05 -12.40 12.43
C SER A 272 -0.07 -13.56 12.59
N CYS A 273 1.23 -13.31 12.48
CA CYS A 273 2.27 -14.35 12.49
C CYS A 273 2.94 -14.50 13.87
N MET A 274 3.21 -15.74 14.24
CA MET A 274 4.01 -16.12 15.41
C MET A 274 5.49 -16.22 15.04
N ARG A 275 6.36 -15.94 16.01
CA ARG A 275 7.81 -16.11 15.86
C ARG A 275 8.24 -17.45 16.44
N GLN A 276 9.00 -18.23 15.66
CA GLN A 276 9.57 -19.50 16.12
C GLN A 276 10.80 -19.25 17.01
N SER A 277 10.97 -20.07 18.06
CA SER A 277 12.11 -20.02 18.97
C SER A 277 13.18 -21.04 18.56
N GLY A 278 14.16 -20.58 17.78
CA GLY A 278 15.17 -21.44 17.15
C GLY A 278 14.53 -22.51 16.27
N ASP A 279 15.11 -23.71 16.21
CA ASP A 279 14.60 -24.82 15.39
C ASP A 279 13.60 -25.73 16.13
N LYS A 280 13.09 -25.28 17.28
CA LYS A 280 12.19 -26.05 18.15
C LYS A 280 10.74 -25.86 17.73
N ASN A 281 9.88 -26.83 18.08
CA ASN A 281 8.43 -26.70 17.99
C ASN A 281 7.89 -25.78 19.11
N LEU A 282 8.31 -24.52 19.09
CA LEU A 282 7.95 -23.49 20.07
C LEU A 282 7.75 -22.16 19.35
N PHE A 283 6.55 -21.62 19.46
CA PHE A 283 6.09 -20.42 18.77
C PHE A 283 5.57 -19.41 19.79
N MET A 284 5.83 -18.13 19.58
CA MET A 284 5.33 -17.06 20.45
C MET A 284 4.75 -15.91 19.64
N TRP A 285 3.72 -15.27 20.18
CA TRP A 285 3.24 -14.01 19.64
C TRP A 285 4.26 -12.90 19.92
N PRO A 286 4.64 -12.09 18.91
CA PRO A 286 5.51 -10.93 19.13
C PRO A 286 4.80 -9.87 19.99
N GLN A 287 5.57 -9.05 20.72
CA GLN A 287 5.02 -7.97 21.54
C GLN A 287 4.26 -6.92 20.72
N THR A 288 4.72 -6.67 19.49
CA THR A 288 4.00 -5.90 18.48
C THR A 288 3.46 -6.90 17.46
N PRO A 289 2.13 -6.99 17.24
CA PRO A 289 1.55 -7.94 16.30
C PRO A 289 2.17 -7.80 14.92
N ASP A 290 2.66 -8.91 14.37
CA ASP A 290 3.23 -8.97 13.04
C ASP A 290 2.14 -9.41 12.07
N VAL A 291 1.47 -8.43 11.45
CA VAL A 291 0.26 -8.64 10.65
C VAL A 291 0.57 -8.40 9.17
N ILE A 292 0.42 -9.45 8.38
CA ILE A 292 0.79 -9.49 6.96
C ILE A 292 -0.38 -10.06 6.15
N PHE A 293 -0.55 -9.62 4.90
CA PHE A 293 -1.54 -10.18 3.98
C PHE A 293 -0.92 -11.26 3.09
N TYR A 294 -1.58 -12.41 3.01
CA TYR A 294 -1.21 -13.57 2.19
C TYR A 294 -2.32 -13.93 1.21
N PHE A 295 -2.01 -14.52 0.06
CA PHE A 295 -3.03 -15.09 -0.81
C PHE A 295 -3.45 -16.48 -0.36
N ARG A 296 -4.70 -16.86 -0.63
CA ARG A 296 -5.21 -18.21 -0.36
C ARG A 296 -4.35 -19.30 -1.01
N LYS A 297 -3.81 -19.04 -2.20
CA LYS A 297 -2.90 -19.95 -2.92
C LYS A 297 -1.51 -20.09 -2.28
N ASP A 298 -1.10 -19.10 -1.48
CA ASP A 298 0.21 -19.07 -0.82
C ASP A 298 0.14 -19.72 0.58
N ILE A 299 -1.07 -20.06 1.06
CA ILE A 299 -1.24 -20.87 2.26
C ILE A 299 -0.73 -22.27 1.98
N HIS A 300 0.31 -22.68 2.70
CA HIS A 300 0.87 -24.01 2.55
C HIS A 300 -0.04 -25.07 3.17
N ALA A 301 -0.57 -24.80 4.36
CA ALA A 301 -1.54 -25.67 5.02
C ALA A 301 -2.36 -24.92 6.06
N ALA A 302 -3.62 -25.32 6.24
CA ALA A 302 -4.35 -25.05 7.47
C ALA A 302 -3.93 -26.07 8.54
N ILE A 303 -3.79 -25.60 9.78
CA ILE A 303 -3.34 -26.40 10.91
C ILE A 303 -4.33 -26.28 12.07
N SER A 304 -4.20 -27.19 13.05
CA SER A 304 -4.95 -27.10 14.29
C SER A 304 -4.45 -25.93 15.14
N ASP A 305 -5.29 -25.49 16.07
CA ASP A 305 -4.91 -24.47 17.04
C ASP A 305 -3.65 -24.92 17.82
N PRO A 306 -2.58 -24.08 17.87
CA PRO A 306 -1.38 -24.41 18.61
C PRO A 306 -1.67 -24.65 20.10
N GLU A 307 -1.17 -25.78 20.63
CA GLU A 307 -1.34 -26.13 22.03
C GLU A 307 -0.45 -25.26 22.92
N PRO A 308 -0.90 -24.80 24.09
CA PRO A 308 -0.05 -24.08 25.02
C PRO A 308 1.08 -24.97 25.53
N ALA A 309 2.33 -24.53 25.38
CA ALA A 309 3.52 -25.16 25.97
C ALA A 309 3.93 -24.50 27.29
N THR A 310 3.76 -23.16 27.37
CA THR A 310 3.91 -22.34 28.58
C THR A 310 2.98 -21.13 28.47
N SER A 311 3.01 -20.20 29.43
CA SER A 311 2.24 -18.95 29.34
C SER A 311 2.64 -18.03 28.18
N ARG A 312 3.83 -18.22 27.58
CA ARG A 312 4.33 -17.38 26.47
C ARG A 312 4.55 -18.12 25.16
N PHE A 313 4.54 -19.45 25.19
CA PHE A 313 4.86 -20.28 24.04
C PHE A 313 3.75 -21.29 23.76
N SER A 314 3.45 -21.46 22.50
CA SER A 314 2.60 -22.53 21.98
C SER A 314 3.43 -23.50 21.13
N LYS A 315 2.94 -24.73 20.98
CA LYS A 315 3.56 -25.80 20.18
C LYS A 315 2.52 -26.32 19.18
N LEU A 316 2.98 -26.71 18.00
CA LEU A 316 2.13 -27.40 17.03
C LEU A 316 1.95 -28.86 17.45
N THR A 317 0.86 -29.48 17.00
CA THR A 317 0.69 -30.93 17.10
C THR A 317 1.82 -31.67 16.37
N CYS A 318 2.09 -32.94 16.69
CA CYS A 318 3.12 -33.70 15.98
C CYS A 318 2.90 -33.75 14.46
N GLN A 319 1.64 -33.80 14.01
CA GLN A 319 1.28 -33.82 12.59
C GLN A 319 1.51 -32.46 11.92
N ASP A 320 1.10 -31.36 12.55
CA ASP A 320 1.26 -30.02 12.01
C ASP A 320 2.72 -29.54 12.07
N TRP A 321 3.50 -30.04 13.03
CA TRP A 321 4.95 -29.83 13.07
C TRP A 321 5.68 -30.48 11.89
N VAL A 322 5.26 -31.68 11.47
CA VAL A 322 5.80 -32.31 10.26
C VAL A 322 5.46 -31.50 9.01
N LYS A 323 4.21 -31.00 8.89
CA LYS A 323 3.82 -30.10 7.79
C LYS A 323 4.70 -28.85 7.77
N PHE A 324 4.87 -28.20 8.92
CA PHE A 324 5.72 -27.01 9.05
C PHE A 324 7.15 -27.26 8.58
N ARG A 325 7.77 -28.37 9.02
CA ARG A 325 9.15 -28.73 8.63
C ARG A 325 9.29 -29.12 7.17
N ASN A 326 8.27 -29.73 6.56
CA ASN A 326 8.32 -30.13 5.15
C ASN A 326 8.19 -28.96 4.18
N THR A 327 7.82 -27.77 4.69
CA THR A 327 7.85 -26.52 3.91
C THR A 327 9.28 -26.04 3.59
N TRP A 328 10.31 -26.63 4.20
CA TRP A 328 11.74 -26.25 4.09
C TRP A 328 12.52 -26.99 2.98
N VAL A 329 11.89 -27.84 2.17
CA VAL A 329 12.58 -28.75 1.23
C VAL A 329 12.30 -28.41 -0.23
#